data_AF-A0A9P7GKV2-F1
#
_entry.id   AF-A0A9P7GKV2-F1
#
_cell.length_a   1.000
_cell.length_b   1.000
_cell.length_c   1.000
_cell.angle_alpha   90.00
_cell.angle_beta   90.00
_cell.angle_gamma   90.00
#
_symmetry.space_group_name_H-M   'P 1'
#
loop_
_entity.id
_entity.type
_entity.pdbx_description
1 polymer ?
#
loop_
_entity_poly.entity_id
_entity_poly.type
_entity_poly.pdbx_seq_one_letter_code
_entity_poly.pdbx_strand_id
1 'polypeptide(L)'
;MPQGFPFKRTHDCRRGVAYSSYESFDFLEDLAPSSSRQQYRANISFRRASPRDRLPYFTWQAHLSSPDGYFRKEQHPAAHVQIHHSVENVKAFWNTLRDDPSVIMRALALSLELGALVTIDRAEPSSNTIIYNIIRTNGARPEPYLVVRH
;
A
#
# COMPACT_ATOMS: atom_id res chain seq x y z
N MET A 1 4.69 10.88 -0.19
CA MET A 1 3.44 10.51 0.52
C MET A 1 2.76 11.76 1.06
N PRO A 2 1.46 11.98 0.78
CA PRO A 2 0.75 13.16 1.26
C PRO A 2 0.64 13.19 2.79
N GLN A 3 0.67 14.38 3.38
CA GLN A 3 0.58 14.55 4.83
C GLN A 3 -0.76 14.03 5.37
N GLY A 4 -0.73 13.21 6.42
CA GLY A 4 -1.92 12.62 7.05
C GLY A 4 -2.33 11.23 6.53
N PHE A 5 -1.58 10.65 5.61
CA PHE A 5 -1.84 9.35 4.98
C PHE A 5 -2.12 8.18 5.95
N PRO A 6 -3.00 7.20 5.59
CA PRO A 6 -4.09 7.27 4.60
C PRO A 6 -5.33 8.01 5.14
N PHE A 7 -5.20 8.75 6.23
CA PHE A 7 -6.31 9.26 7.04
C PHE A 7 -6.62 10.71 6.66
N LYS A 8 -7.76 10.95 6.03
CA LYS A 8 -8.35 12.29 6.16
C LYS A 8 -8.91 12.41 7.58
N ARG A 9 -8.45 13.41 8.33
CA ARG A 9 -9.12 13.79 9.58
C ARG A 9 -10.42 14.48 9.19
N THR A 10 -11.52 13.73 9.24
CA THR A 10 -12.84 14.29 9.03
C THR A 10 -13.39 14.71 10.39
N HIS A 11 -13.68 15.99 10.54
CA HIS A 11 -14.33 16.50 11.74
C HIS A 11 -15.82 16.18 11.64
N ASP A 12 -16.33 15.29 12.48
CA ASP A 12 -17.78 15.09 12.58
C ASP A 12 -18.37 16.27 13.37
N CYS A 13 -18.86 17.28 12.66
CA CYS A 13 -19.52 18.44 13.26
C CYS A 13 -20.74 18.06 14.11
N ARG A 14 -21.31 16.86 13.97
CA ARG A 14 -22.44 16.38 14.78
C ARG A 14 -22.03 15.73 16.09
N ARG A 15 -20.84 15.12 16.17
CA ARG A 15 -20.36 14.42 17.38
C ARG A 15 -19.21 15.12 18.08
N GLY A 16 -18.61 16.14 17.45
CA GLY A 16 -17.45 16.86 17.99
C GLY A 16 -16.17 16.01 18.05
N VAL A 17 -16.15 14.86 17.38
CA VAL A 17 -15.02 13.93 17.38
C VAL A 17 -14.41 13.90 15.99
N ALA A 18 -13.12 14.19 15.90
CA ALA A 18 -12.35 13.96 14.69
C ALA A 18 -12.15 12.46 14.51
N TYR A 19 -12.64 11.89 13.41
CA TYR A 19 -12.37 10.51 13.04
C TYR A 19 -11.47 10.46 11.81
N SER A 20 -10.72 9.37 11.72
CA SER A 20 -9.88 9.10 10.55
C SER A 20 -10.73 8.38 9.51
N SER A 21 -10.98 9.01 8.36
CA SER A 21 -11.62 8.33 7.22
C SER A 21 -10.57 7.71 6.31
N TYR A 22 -10.81 6.45 5.91
CA TYR A 22 -10.00 5.72 4.94
C TYR A 22 -10.58 5.90 3.54
N GLU A 23 -10.79 7.12 3.08
CA GLU A 23 -11.30 7.35 1.73
C GLU A 23 -10.29 6.92 0.68
N SER A 24 -10.75 6.35 -0.44
CA SER A 24 -9.88 6.06 -1.59
C SER A 24 -9.37 7.37 -2.21
N PHE A 25 -8.12 7.42 -2.64
CA PHE A 25 -7.51 8.60 -3.27
C PHE A 25 -6.37 8.22 -4.20
N ASP A 26 -6.03 9.12 -5.12
CA ASP A 26 -4.97 8.95 -6.11
C ASP A 26 -3.99 10.13 -6.02
N PHE A 27 -2.68 9.89 -6.17
CA PHE A 27 -1.64 10.93 -6.13
C PHE A 27 -0.42 10.52 -6.95
N LEU A 28 0.37 11.51 -7.39
CA LEU A 28 1.62 11.26 -8.11
C LEU A 28 2.80 11.21 -7.15
N GLU A 29 3.66 10.21 -7.31
CA GLU A 29 4.87 10.06 -6.51
C GLU A 29 5.96 9.37 -7.35
N ASP A 30 7.22 9.64 -7.04
CA ASP A 30 8.35 8.97 -7.65
C ASP A 30 8.69 7.68 -6.88
N LEU A 31 8.80 6.57 -7.60
CA LEU A 31 9.23 5.28 -7.10
C LEU A 31 10.68 5.03 -7.53
N ALA A 32 11.53 4.67 -6.57
CA ALA A 32 12.92 4.31 -6.80
C ALA A 32 13.15 2.86 -6.32
N PRO A 33 13.02 1.86 -7.22
CA PRO A 33 13.40 0.48 -6.93
C PRO A 33 14.88 0.39 -6.57
N SER A 34 15.24 -0.56 -5.70
CA SER A 34 16.62 -0.65 -5.21
C SER A 34 17.59 -1.24 -6.25
N SER A 35 17.10 -2.10 -7.14
CA SER A 35 17.88 -2.69 -8.23
C SER A 35 18.07 -1.79 -9.44
N SER A 36 17.37 -0.66 -9.53
CA SER A 36 17.44 0.23 -10.69
C SER A 36 17.96 1.62 -10.28
N ARG A 37 18.80 2.21 -11.12
CA ARG A 37 19.18 3.64 -10.97
C ARG A 37 18.10 4.58 -11.52
N GLN A 38 16.97 4.02 -11.97
CA GLN A 38 15.91 4.73 -12.67
C GLN A 38 14.80 5.09 -11.70
N GLN A 39 14.46 6.36 -11.62
CA GLN A 39 13.27 6.83 -10.92
C GLN A 39 12.08 6.75 -11.87
N TYR A 40 10.98 6.15 -11.39
CA TYR A 40 9.74 6.05 -12.13
C TYR A 40 8.70 6.98 -11.52
N ARG A 41 8.14 7.87 -12.31
CA ARG A 41 6.97 8.64 -11.88
C ARG A 41 5.73 7.77 -11.99
N ALA A 42 5.01 7.59 -10.89
CA ALA A 42 3.84 6.73 -10.82
C ALA A 42 2.62 7.47 -10.27
N ASN A 43 1.45 7.12 -10.77
CA ASN A 43 0.18 7.43 -10.12
C ASN A 43 -0.15 6.31 -9.13
N ILE A 44 -0.13 6.65 -7.85
CA ILE A 44 -0.43 5.75 -6.74
C ILE A 44 -1.89 5.94 -6.36
N SER A 45 -2.67 4.87 -6.43
CA SER A 45 -4.04 4.81 -5.96
C SER A 45 -4.14 4.00 -4.68
N PHE A 46 -4.81 4.56 -3.69
CA PHE A 46 -5.25 3.86 -2.49
C PHE A 46 -6.73 3.50 -2.64
N ARG A 47 -7.06 2.24 -2.41
CA ARG A 47 -8.42 1.74 -2.35
C ARG A 47 -8.66 1.10 -0.99
N ARG A 48 -9.68 1.58 -0.29
CA ARG A 48 -10.14 0.98 0.96
C ARG A 48 -10.78 -0.38 0.73
N ALA A 49 -10.70 -1.25 1.74
CA ALA A 49 -11.53 -2.45 1.76
C ALA A 49 -13.00 -2.04 1.71
N SER A 50 -13.75 -2.63 0.79
CA SER A 50 -15.15 -2.31 0.55
C SER A 50 -15.87 -3.56 0.04
N PRO A 51 -16.79 -4.14 0.84
CA PRO A 51 -17.62 -5.25 0.40
C PRO A 51 -18.45 -4.89 -0.84
N ARG A 52 -18.84 -3.62 -0.98
CA ARG A 52 -19.61 -3.11 -2.14
C ARG A 52 -18.81 -3.17 -3.43
N ASP A 53 -17.50 -2.89 -3.34
CA ASP A 53 -16.61 -2.84 -4.50
C ASP A 53 -15.87 -4.17 -4.72
N ARG A 54 -16.23 -5.23 -3.97
CA ARG A 54 -15.55 -6.54 -3.97
C ARG A 54 -14.04 -6.43 -3.73
N LEU A 55 -13.63 -5.43 -2.94
CA LEU A 55 -12.24 -5.22 -2.53
C LEU A 55 -12.10 -5.70 -1.09
N PRO A 56 -11.63 -6.94 -0.86
CA PRO A 56 -11.51 -7.50 0.48
C PRO A 56 -10.36 -6.89 1.29
N TYR A 57 -9.43 -6.18 0.65
CA TYR A 57 -8.21 -5.68 1.28
C TYR A 57 -8.01 -4.18 1.03
N PHE A 58 -7.41 -3.51 2.02
CA PHE A 58 -6.79 -2.21 1.80
C PHE A 58 -5.64 -2.37 0.81
N THR A 59 -5.68 -1.56 -0.24
CA THR A 59 -4.89 -1.81 -1.44
C THR A 59 -4.22 -0.53 -1.91
N TRP A 60 -2.92 -0.61 -2.22
CA TRP A 60 -2.18 0.41 -2.95
C TRP A 60 -1.73 -0.13 -4.29
N GLN A 61 -1.93 0.67 -5.33
CA GLN A 61 -1.61 0.31 -6.70
C GLN A 61 -0.84 1.45 -7.35
N ALA A 62 0.29 1.15 -7.96
CA ALA A 62 1.06 2.12 -8.73
C ALA A 62 0.91 1.85 -10.23
N HIS A 63 0.55 2.87 -10.98
CA HIS A 63 0.53 2.86 -12.44
C HIS A 63 1.65 3.77 -12.93
N LEU A 64 2.57 3.23 -13.74
CA LEU A 64 3.67 4.02 -14.26
C LEU A 64 3.16 5.00 -15.31
N SER A 65 3.68 6.22 -15.28
CA SER A 65 3.47 7.20 -16.35
C SER A 65 4.29 6.79 -17.58
N SER A 66 3.68 6.81 -18.77
CA SER A 66 4.47 6.72 -20.00
C SER A 66 5.35 7.97 -20.14
N PRO A 67 6.59 7.86 -20.68
CA PRO A 67 7.45 9.00 -20.99
C PRO A 67 6.77 10.04 -21.90
N ASP A 68 5.75 9.66 -22.67
CA ASP A 68 4.97 10.56 -23.52
C ASP A 68 3.94 11.41 -22.74
N GLY A 69 3.92 11.35 -21.40
CA GLY A 69 3.03 12.14 -20.54
C GLY A 69 1.56 11.67 -20.54
N TYR A 70 1.20 10.75 -21.43
CA TYR A 70 -0.09 10.08 -21.39
C TYR A 70 -0.06 8.95 -20.36
N PHE A 71 -0.84 9.08 -19.30
CA PHE A 71 -1.25 7.93 -18.50
C PHE A 71 -2.08 7.03 -19.40
N ARG A 72 -1.44 6.10 -20.11
CA ARG A 72 -2.17 4.89 -20.50
C ARG A 72 -2.60 4.31 -19.18
N LYS A 73 -3.92 4.29 -18.95
CA LYS A 73 -4.54 3.51 -17.90
C LYS A 73 -4.26 2.06 -18.28
N GLU A 74 -3.03 1.59 -18.06
CA GLU A 74 -2.69 0.19 -18.18
C GLU A 74 -3.74 -0.54 -17.36
N GLN A 75 -4.40 -1.53 -17.96
CA GLN A 75 -5.49 -2.26 -17.30
C GLN A 75 -5.01 -2.91 -15.99
N HIS A 76 -3.70 -3.02 -15.81
CA HIS A 76 -3.05 -3.67 -14.68
C HIS A 76 -2.06 -2.69 -14.02
N PRO A 77 -2.04 -2.59 -12.69
CA PRO A 77 -1.04 -1.79 -11.99
C PRO A 77 0.35 -2.44 -12.12
N ALA A 78 1.38 -1.62 -12.28
CA ALA A 78 2.77 -2.06 -12.35
C ALA A 78 3.31 -2.54 -10.99
N ALA A 79 2.74 -2.03 -9.90
CA ALA A 79 3.03 -2.48 -8.54
C ALA A 79 1.75 -2.52 -7.70
N HIS A 80 1.68 -3.47 -6.77
CA HIS A 80 0.50 -3.74 -5.98
C HIS A 80 0.89 -4.17 -4.56
N VAL A 81 0.34 -3.46 -3.57
CA VAL A 81 0.50 -3.76 -2.14
C VAL A 81 -0.89 -3.94 -1.51
N GLN A 82 -1.06 -4.96 -0.69
CA GLN A 82 -2.29 -5.22 0.06
C GLN A 82 -2.01 -5.43 1.55
N ILE A 83 -2.99 -5.12 2.39
CA ILE A 83 -2.94 -5.39 3.84
C ILE A 83 -3.79 -6.61 4.15
N HIS A 84 -3.19 -7.59 4.81
CA HIS A 84 -3.92 -8.77 5.27
C HIS A 84 -4.83 -8.44 6.48
N HIS A 85 -5.93 -9.19 6.62
CA HIS A 85 -6.95 -8.96 7.67
C HIS A 85 -6.39 -9.10 9.11
N SER A 86 -5.31 -9.86 9.28
CA SER A 86 -4.57 -10.03 10.54
C SER A 86 -3.96 -8.71 11.04
N VAL A 87 -3.64 -7.80 10.13
CA VAL A 87 -3.02 -6.49 10.39
C VAL A 87 -4.06 -5.37 10.36
N GLU A 88 -5.14 -5.56 9.60
CA GLU A 88 -6.21 -4.56 9.45
C GLU A 88 -6.80 -4.11 10.80
N ASN A 89 -6.99 -5.01 11.76
CA ASN A 89 -7.58 -4.66 13.07
C ASN A 89 -6.55 -4.12 14.07
N VAL A 90 -5.30 -3.91 13.65
CA VAL A 90 -4.19 -3.57 14.52
C VAL A 90 -4.02 -2.06 14.54
N LYS A 91 -4.55 -1.43 15.60
CA LYS A 91 -4.42 0.02 15.78
C LYS A 91 -2.96 0.51 15.72
N ALA A 92 -2.02 -0.27 16.26
CA ALA A 92 -0.60 0.06 16.23
C ALA A 92 -0.05 0.17 14.81
N PHE A 93 -0.43 -0.74 13.91
CA PHE A 93 -0.02 -0.70 12.50
C PHE A 93 -0.48 0.59 11.82
N TRP A 94 -1.75 0.95 12.00
CA TRP A 94 -2.32 2.18 11.42
C TRP A 94 -1.69 3.45 11.97
N ASN A 95 -1.32 3.46 13.26
CA ASN A 95 -0.57 4.57 13.85
C ASN A 95 0.83 4.66 13.24
N THR A 96 1.56 3.54 13.16
CA THR A 96 2.88 3.49 12.51
C THR A 96 2.80 3.95 11.06
N LEU A 97 1.78 3.53 10.32
CA LEU A 97 1.60 3.95 8.93
C LEU A 97 1.30 5.45 8.79
N ARG A 98 0.65 6.04 9.80
CA ARG A 98 0.41 7.49 9.87
C ARG A 98 1.72 8.26 10.07
N ASP A 99 2.54 7.76 10.98
CA ASP A 99 3.76 8.43 11.43
C ASP A 99 4.90 8.20 10.41
N ASP A 100 4.97 7.00 9.82
CA ASP A 100 5.91 6.60 8.79
C ASP A 100 5.19 5.90 7.60
N PRO A 101 4.70 6.67 6.62
CA PRO A 101 4.09 6.10 5.42
C PRO A 101 5.13 5.50 4.44
N SER A 102 6.44 5.62 4.70
CA SER A 102 7.49 5.08 3.81
C SER A 102 7.45 3.56 3.72
N VAL A 103 6.86 2.87 4.71
CA VAL A 103 6.58 1.43 4.71
C VAL A 103 5.86 1.00 3.41
N ILE A 104 4.79 1.71 3.03
CA ILE A 104 4.03 1.38 1.82
C ILE A 104 4.81 1.74 0.56
N MET A 105 5.55 2.84 0.57
CA MET A 105 6.38 3.25 -0.57
C MET A 105 7.49 2.22 -0.85
N ARG A 106 8.15 1.72 0.19
CA ARG A 106 9.14 0.64 0.09
C ARG A 106 8.49 -0.65 -0.40
N ALA A 107 7.31 -1.00 0.10
CA ALA A 107 6.57 -2.17 -0.36
C ALA A 107 6.17 -2.05 -1.85
N LEU A 108 5.76 -0.87 -2.31
CA LEU A 108 5.44 -0.60 -3.71
C LEU A 108 6.68 -0.66 -4.60
N ALA A 109 7.80 -0.08 -4.16
CA ALA A 109 9.07 -0.18 -4.87
C ALA A 109 9.54 -1.64 -4.97
N LEU A 110 9.39 -2.42 -3.90
CA LEU A 110 9.68 -3.85 -3.88
C LEU A 110 8.75 -4.65 -4.79
N SER A 111 7.45 -4.33 -4.78
CA SER A 111 6.47 -4.94 -5.67
C SER A 111 6.80 -4.69 -7.14
N LEU A 112 7.20 -3.46 -7.48
CA LEU A 112 7.64 -3.07 -8.82
C LEU A 112 8.90 -3.82 -9.23
N GLU A 113 9.88 -3.90 -8.32
CA GLU A 113 11.15 -4.58 -8.52
C GLU A 113 10.99 -6.09 -8.77
N LEU A 114 10.09 -6.73 -8.01
CA LEU A 114 9.86 -8.17 -8.08
C LEU A 114 8.79 -8.57 -9.11
N GLY A 115 8.04 -7.60 -9.65
CA GLY A 115 6.86 -7.86 -10.49
C GLY A 115 5.80 -8.69 -9.77
N ALA A 116 5.64 -8.49 -8.45
CA ALA A 116 4.85 -9.36 -7.57
C ALA A 116 3.88 -8.56 -6.70
N LEU A 117 2.77 -9.19 -6.28
CA LEU A 117 1.90 -8.65 -5.25
C LEU A 117 2.61 -8.77 -3.90
N VAL A 118 2.72 -7.67 -3.18
CA VAL A 118 3.25 -7.66 -1.81
C VAL A 118 2.09 -7.53 -0.83
N THR A 119 1.94 -8.50 0.05
CA THR A 119 0.96 -8.49 1.13
C THR A 119 1.67 -8.20 2.44
N ILE A 120 1.25 -7.15 3.13
CA ILE A 120 1.72 -6.83 4.47
C ILE A 120 0.90 -7.61 5.48
N ASP A 121 1.59 -8.42 6.27
CA ASP A 121 1.03 -9.33 7.26
C ASP A 121 1.73 -9.17 8.62
N ARG A 122 1.20 -9.81 9.66
CA ARG A 122 1.81 -9.89 10.98
C ARG A 122 2.71 -11.12 11.05
N ALA A 123 3.82 -11.00 11.76
CA ALA A 123 4.72 -12.13 12.00
C ALA A 123 4.06 -13.24 12.82
N GLU A 124 3.38 -12.82 13.88
CA GLU A 124 2.58 -13.69 14.74
C GLU A 124 1.35 -12.89 15.22
N PRO A 125 0.23 -13.55 15.55
CA PRO A 125 -0.98 -12.87 16.03
C PRO A 125 -0.75 -11.99 17.28
N SER A 126 0.24 -12.38 18.11
CA SER A 126 0.65 -11.71 19.34
C SER A 126 1.79 -10.70 19.15
N SER A 127 2.43 -10.68 17.98
CA SER A 127 3.62 -9.85 17.72
C SER A 127 3.24 -8.51 17.10
N ASN A 128 3.98 -7.46 17.48
CA ASN A 128 3.95 -6.17 16.78
C ASN A 128 4.85 -6.16 15.54
N THR A 129 5.51 -7.28 15.23
CA THR A 129 6.38 -7.41 14.05
C THR A 129 5.52 -7.57 12.79
N ILE A 130 5.85 -6.80 11.76
CA ILE A 130 5.20 -6.82 10.45
C ILE A 130 6.10 -7.61 9.48
N ILE A 131 5.51 -8.50 8.68
CA ILE A 131 6.18 -9.27 7.63
C ILE A 131 5.61 -8.86 6.27
N TYR A 132 6.47 -8.86 5.25
CA TYR A 132 6.07 -8.74 3.85
C TYR A 132 6.00 -10.13 3.23
N ASN A 133 4.79 -10.61 2.99
CA ASN A 133 4.52 -11.81 2.23
C ASN A 133 4.48 -11.45 0.75
N ILE A 134 5.28 -12.10 -0.09
CA ILE A 134 5.36 -11.75 -1.51
C ILE A 134 4.75 -12.89 -2.32
N ILE A 135 3.70 -12.57 -3.06
CA ILE A 135 3.02 -13.50 -3.96
C ILE A 135 3.38 -13.10 -5.38
N ARG A 136 4.22 -13.91 -6.03
CA ARG A 136 4.53 -13.72 -7.45
C ARG A 136 3.26 -13.98 -8.27
N THR A 137 2.95 -13.05 -9.17
CA THR A 137 1.77 -13.12 -10.04
C THR A 137 1.83 -14.26 -11.07
N ASN A 138 2.99 -14.95 -11.20
CA ASN A 138 3.21 -16.07 -12.11
C ASN A 138 2.73 -17.45 -11.59
N GLY A 139 1.80 -17.50 -10.64
CA GLY A 139 1.20 -18.76 -10.18
C GLY A 139 2.08 -19.63 -9.26
N ALA A 140 3.24 -19.11 -8.83
CA ALA A 140 4.06 -19.75 -7.81
C ALA A 140 3.47 -19.52 -6.41
N ARG A 141 3.63 -20.50 -5.51
CA ARG A 141 3.14 -20.42 -4.12
C ARG A 141 3.64 -19.12 -3.44
N PRO A 142 2.85 -18.51 -2.55
CA PRO A 142 3.30 -17.44 -1.67
C PRO A 142 4.55 -17.89 -0.94
N GLU A 143 5.65 -17.15 -1.05
CA GLU A 143 6.82 -17.37 -0.20
C GLU A 143 7.06 -16.10 0.64
N PRO A 144 7.22 -16.23 1.97
CA PRO A 144 7.50 -15.10 2.84
C PRO A 144 8.95 -14.67 2.62
N TYR A 145 9.16 -13.55 1.94
CA TYR A 145 10.50 -13.13 1.53
C TYR A 145 11.13 -12.04 2.40
N LEU A 146 10.41 -11.40 3.33
CA LEU A 146 11.05 -10.38 4.17
C LEU A 146 10.36 -10.13 5.52
N VAL A 147 11.09 -10.39 6.60
CA VAL A 147 10.77 -9.90 7.95
C VAL A 147 11.51 -8.58 8.14
N VAL A 148 10.80 -7.44 8.10
CA VAL A 148 11.38 -6.17 8.53
C VAL A 148 10.90 -5.91 9.95
N ARG A 149 11.84 -5.95 10.90
CA ARG A 149 11.57 -5.54 12.27
C ARG A 149 11.57 -4.01 12.32
N HIS A 150 10.44 -3.43 12.71
CA HIS A 150 10.33 -2.02 13.07
C HIS A 150 10.18 -1.91 14.58
#